data_AF-A0A3S4LFN7-F1
#
_entry.id   AF-A0A3S4LFN7-F1
#
_cell.length_a   1.000
_cell.length_b   1.000
_cell.length_c   1.000
_cell.angle_alpha   90.00
_cell.angle_beta   90.00
_cell.angle_gamma   90.00
#
_symmetry.space_group_name_H-M   'P 1'
#
loop_
_entity.id
_entity.type
_entity.pdbx_description
1 polymer ?
#
loop_
_entity_poly.entity_id
_entity_poly.type
_entity_poly.pdbx_seq_one_letter_code
_entity_poly.pdbx_strand_id
1 'polypeptide(L)'
;MMPPLNGAVIHPVAHTGVRKMADKIALSLWMRERSDLWVQPKVDGVAVTLVYRDGKLNKAISRGNGLKGEDWTQKVRLISAVPQTVSGPLANSTLQGKYFSNARGISNNKWGE
;
A
#
# COMPACT_ATOMS: atom_id res chain seq x y z
N MET A 1 -5.28 24.61 -14.08
CA MET A 1 -5.85 23.58 -14.97
C MET A 1 -5.91 22.28 -14.19
N MET A 2 -7.11 21.78 -13.85
CA MET A 2 -7.24 20.49 -13.17
C MET A 2 -6.92 19.37 -14.17
N PRO A 3 -6.11 18.36 -13.80
CA PRO A 3 -5.88 17.23 -14.68
C PRO A 3 -7.20 16.45 -14.88
N PRO A 4 -7.42 15.86 -16.07
CA PRO A 4 -8.67 15.18 -16.37
C PRO A 4 -8.91 14.01 -15.40
N LEU A 5 -10.13 13.92 -14.87
CA LEU A 5 -10.58 12.89 -13.91
C LEU A 5 -10.77 11.49 -14.52
N ASN A 6 -10.47 11.29 -15.81
CA ASN A 6 -10.81 10.06 -16.52
C ASN A 6 -9.58 9.36 -17.09
N GLY A 7 -9.25 8.25 -16.46
CA GLY A 7 -8.27 7.27 -16.91
C GLY A 7 -7.92 6.33 -15.76
N ALA A 8 -8.88 5.52 -15.32
CA ALA A 8 -8.63 4.55 -14.25
C ALA A 8 -7.46 3.65 -14.65
N VAL A 9 -6.34 3.77 -13.93
CA VAL A 9 -5.10 3.06 -14.21
C VAL A 9 -5.30 1.60 -13.85
N ILE A 10 -5.07 0.72 -14.82
CA ILE A 10 -5.10 -0.73 -14.60
C ILE A 10 -3.93 -1.12 -13.69
N HIS A 11 -4.23 -1.87 -12.64
CA HIS A 11 -3.19 -2.44 -11.79
C HIS A 11 -2.42 -3.54 -12.54
N PRO A 12 -1.08 -3.59 -12.45
CA PRO A 12 -0.30 -4.72 -12.96
C PRO A 12 -0.68 -6.04 -12.29
N VAL A 13 -1.10 -5.98 -11.03
CA VAL A 13 -1.61 -7.10 -10.24
C VAL A 13 -2.88 -6.65 -9.52
N ALA A 14 -3.98 -7.39 -9.70
CA ALA A 14 -5.26 -7.06 -9.08
C ALA A 14 -5.16 -7.10 -7.54
N HIS A 15 -5.83 -6.17 -6.86
CA HIS A 15 -5.98 -6.22 -5.41
C HIS A 15 -7.11 -7.17 -5.05
N THR A 16 -6.85 -8.06 -4.11
CA THR A 16 -7.86 -8.95 -3.53
C THR A 16 -8.21 -8.54 -2.09
N GLY A 17 -9.27 -9.14 -1.55
CA GLY A 17 -9.60 -9.02 -0.13
C GLY A 17 -8.95 -10.13 0.69
N VAL A 18 -8.93 -9.95 2.00
CA VAL A 18 -8.55 -11.01 2.95
C VAL A 18 -9.83 -11.52 3.61
N ARG A 19 -9.96 -12.85 3.73
CA ARG A 19 -11.05 -13.46 4.48
C ARG A 19 -10.82 -13.25 5.97
N LYS A 20 -11.79 -12.63 6.65
CA LYS A 20 -11.80 -12.55 8.11
C LYS A 20 -12.28 -13.88 8.68
N MET A 21 -11.55 -14.44 9.63
CA MET A 21 -12.02 -15.58 10.41
C MET A 21 -13.16 -15.14 11.33
N ALA A 22 -14.17 -15.99 11.50
CA ALA A 22 -15.34 -15.69 12.32
C ALA A 22 -14.96 -15.41 13.78
N ASP A 23 -14.09 -16.25 14.34
CA ASP A 23 -13.68 -16.16 15.74
C ASP A 23 -12.31 -16.84 15.98
N LYS A 24 -11.90 -16.89 17.26
CA LYS A 24 -10.64 -17.47 17.71
C LYS A 24 -10.59 -18.99 17.56
N ILE A 25 -11.72 -19.69 17.66
CA ILE A 25 -11.79 -21.15 17.52
C ILE A 25 -11.55 -21.51 16.06
N ALA A 26 -12.26 -20.85 15.14
CA ALA A 26 -12.08 -21.00 13.70
C ALA A 26 -10.64 -20.68 13.28
N LEU A 27 -10.05 -19.62 13.82
CA LEU A 27 -8.64 -19.28 13.57
C LEU A 27 -7.71 -20.40 14.07
N SER A 28 -7.91 -20.89 15.29
CA SER A 28 -7.06 -21.93 15.89
C SER A 28 -7.14 -23.23 15.08
N LEU A 29 -8.33 -23.64 14.65
CA LEU A 29 -8.51 -24.81 13.78
C LEU A 29 -7.84 -24.62 12.42
N TRP A 30 -7.95 -23.43 11.82
CA TRP A 30 -7.28 -23.12 10.55
C TRP A 30 -5.75 -23.18 10.67
N MET A 31 -5.19 -22.77 11.82
CA MET A 31 -3.76 -22.79 12.09
C MET A 31 -3.19 -24.19 12.36
N ARG A 32 -3.99 -25.13 12.91
CA ARG A 32 -3.51 -26.47 13.29
C ARG A 32 -2.85 -27.25 12.16
N GLU A 33 -3.40 -27.12 10.95
CA GLU A 33 -2.94 -27.86 9.77
C GLU A 33 -1.83 -27.12 8.99
N ARG A 34 -1.16 -26.13 9.60
CA ARG A 34 -0.19 -25.25 8.91
C ARG A 34 1.06 -24.99 9.75
N SER A 35 2.23 -25.15 9.14
CA SER A 35 3.53 -24.69 9.68
C SER A 35 3.94 -23.36 9.05
N ASP A 36 4.98 -22.72 9.61
CA ASP A 36 5.68 -21.56 9.02
C ASP A 36 4.78 -20.34 8.74
N LEU A 37 3.81 -20.12 9.63
CA LEU A 37 2.88 -19.00 9.52
C LEU A 37 3.58 -17.65 9.71
N TRP A 38 3.47 -16.79 8.71
CA TRP A 38 3.88 -15.39 8.83
C TRP A 38 2.70 -14.53 9.29
N VAL A 39 2.79 -14.02 10.51
CA VAL A 39 1.78 -13.12 11.09
C VAL A 39 2.24 -11.67 10.95
N GLN A 40 1.36 -10.81 10.45
CA GLN A 40 1.58 -9.36 10.39
C GLN A 40 0.40 -8.61 11.00
N PRO A 41 0.65 -7.46 11.66
CA PRO A 41 -0.42 -6.57 12.09
C PRO A 41 -1.29 -6.13 10.90
N LYS A 42 -2.61 -6.24 11.04
CA LYS A 42 -3.52 -5.67 10.05
C LYS A 42 -3.60 -4.16 10.26
N VAL A 43 -2.77 -3.43 9.51
CA VAL A 43 -2.79 -1.96 9.51
C VAL A 43 -4.10 -1.45 8.91
N ASP A 44 -4.70 -0.46 9.56
CA ASP A 44 -5.84 0.29 9.03
C ASP A 44 -5.34 1.53 8.29
N GLY A 45 -5.68 1.60 7.01
CA GLY A 45 -5.10 2.51 6.05
C GLY A 45 -5.61 2.23 4.64
N VAL A 46 -5.10 2.98 3.68
CA VAL A 46 -5.54 2.90 2.28
C VAL A 46 -4.53 2.08 1.47
N ALA A 47 -5.02 1.07 0.74
CA ALA A 47 -4.17 0.24 -0.08
C ALA A 47 -3.68 0.96 -1.34
N VAL A 48 -2.43 0.68 -1.70
CA VAL A 48 -1.70 1.33 -2.80
C VAL A 48 -0.84 0.31 -3.52
N THR A 49 -0.66 0.51 -4.83
CA THR A 49 0.35 -0.18 -5.63
C THR A 49 1.49 0.78 -5.97
N LEU A 50 2.73 0.36 -5.72
CA LEU A 50 3.94 1.01 -6.19
C LEU A 50 4.54 0.19 -7.32
N VAL A 51 4.91 0.84 -8.42
CA VAL A 51 5.61 0.21 -9.54
C VAL A 51 6.98 0.84 -9.66
N TYR A 52 8.02 0.04 -9.49
CA TYR A 52 9.40 0.40 -9.74
C TYR A 52 9.84 -0.15 -11.09
N ARG A 53 10.51 0.70 -11.88
CA ARG A 53 11.15 0.32 -13.14
C ARG A 53 12.55 0.91 -13.16
N ASP A 54 13.53 0.09 -13.50
CA ASP A 54 14.95 0.47 -13.54
C ASP A 54 15.41 1.18 -12.25
N GLY A 55 14.90 0.68 -11.11
CA GLY A 55 15.23 1.20 -9.79
C GLY A 55 14.56 2.52 -9.43
N LYS A 56 13.65 3.07 -10.24
CA LYS A 56 12.96 4.33 -9.96
C LYS A 56 11.47 4.08 -9.74
N LEU A 57 10.88 4.79 -8.77
CA LEU A 57 9.42 4.82 -8.62
C LEU A 57 8.82 5.36 -9.92
N ASN A 58 8.17 4.50 -10.69
CA ASN A 58 7.55 4.82 -11.97
C ASN A 58 6.09 5.24 -11.79
N LYS A 59 5.35 4.53 -10.93
CA LYS A 59 3.93 4.79 -10.70
C LYS A 59 3.50 4.47 -9.27
N ALA A 60 2.53 5.23 -8.76
CA ALA A 60 1.75 4.85 -7.59
C ALA A 60 0.26 4.89 -7.92
N ILE A 61 -0.49 3.84 -7.56
CA ILE A 61 -1.89 3.66 -7.94
C ILE A 61 -2.72 3.41 -6.69
N SER A 62 -3.82 4.14 -6.51
CA SER A 62 -4.80 3.86 -5.45
C SER A 62 -5.48 2.50 -5.65
N ARG A 63 -6.08 1.92 -4.61
CA ARG A 63 -6.79 0.63 -4.77
C ARG A 63 -7.92 0.68 -5.81
N GLY A 64 -8.74 1.74 -5.80
CA GLY A 64 -9.97 1.82 -6.59
C GLY A 64 -10.87 0.60 -6.38
N ASN A 65 -11.29 -0.03 -7.48
CA ASN A 65 -12.10 -1.26 -7.45
C ASN A 65 -11.27 -2.56 -7.38
N GLY A 66 -9.95 -2.44 -7.23
CA GLY A 66 -9.00 -3.55 -7.19
C GLY A 66 -8.46 -4.01 -8.54
N LEU A 67 -9.17 -3.74 -9.64
CA LEU A 67 -8.65 -3.94 -11.00
C LEU A 67 -8.08 -2.64 -11.59
N LYS A 68 -8.72 -1.52 -11.27
CA LYS A 68 -8.31 -0.18 -11.67
C LYS A 68 -8.36 0.77 -10.49
N GLY A 69 -7.44 1.73 -10.47
CA GLY A 69 -7.36 2.78 -9.47
C GLY A 69 -6.98 4.13 -10.06
N GLU A 70 -6.73 5.10 -9.20
CA GLU A 70 -6.31 6.44 -9.60
C GLU A 70 -4.79 6.54 -9.60
N ASP A 71 -4.24 7.37 -10.49
CA ASP A 71 -2.82 7.72 -10.43
C ASP A 71 -2.56 8.65 -9.24
N TRP A 72 -1.82 8.15 -8.26
CA TRP A 72 -1.40 8.87 -7.06
C TRP A 72 0.09 9.21 -7.08
N THR A 73 0.79 9.00 -8.20
CA THR A 73 2.25 9.11 -8.31
C THR A 73 2.75 10.44 -7.76
N GLN A 74 2.20 11.56 -8.20
CA GLN A 74 2.62 12.89 -7.75
C GLN A 74 2.45 13.10 -6.24
N LYS A 75 1.31 12.66 -5.68
CA LYS A 75 1.04 12.75 -4.23
C LYS A 75 2.00 11.86 -3.43
N VAL A 76 2.25 10.66 -3.94
CA VAL A 76 3.12 9.67 -3.28
C VAL A 76 4.58 10.07 -3.28
N ARG A 77 5.06 10.76 -4.31
CA ARG A 77 6.44 11.29 -4.34
C ARG A 77 6.73 12.27 -3.20
N LEU A 78 5.70 12.89 -2.63
CA LEU A 78 5.82 13.80 -1.49
C LEU A 78 5.92 13.07 -0.14
N ILE A 79 5.65 11.76 -0.11
CA ILE A 79 5.71 10.96 1.12
C ILE A 79 7.16 10.50 1.32
N SER A 80 7.82 11.07 2.33
CA SER A 80 9.24 10.80 2.63
C SER A 80 9.54 9.31 2.91
N ALA A 81 8.58 8.58 3.47
CA ALA A 81 8.72 7.16 3.76
C ALA A 81 8.68 6.26 2.51
N VAL A 82 8.29 6.78 1.34
CA VAL A 82 8.27 6.02 0.08
C VAL A 82 9.59 6.21 -0.67
N PRO A 83 10.41 5.16 -0.84
CA PRO A 83 11.68 5.28 -1.55
C PRO A 83 11.44 5.72 -2.99
N GLN A 84 12.12 6.78 -3.44
CA GLN A 84 12.07 7.22 -4.83
C GLN A 84 12.93 6.34 -5.74
N THR A 85 13.93 5.68 -5.13
CA THR A 85 14.79 4.70 -5.80
C THR A 85 14.95 3.44 -4.96
N VAL A 86 15.15 2.31 -5.62
CA VAL A 86 15.42 0.99 -5.05
C VAL A 86 16.44 0.27 -5.93
N SER A 87 17.12 -0.73 -5.39
CA SER A 87 18.15 -1.50 -6.09
C SER A 87 17.92 -3.01 -5.98
N GLY A 88 18.73 -3.77 -6.72
CA GLY A 88 18.69 -5.23 -6.67
C GLY A 88 17.35 -5.81 -7.14
N PRO A 89 16.83 -6.85 -6.47
CA PRO A 89 15.58 -7.52 -6.86
C PRO A 89 14.36 -6.59 -6.97
N LEU A 90 14.37 -5.45 -6.28
CA LEU A 90 13.25 -4.51 -6.29
C LEU A 90 13.27 -3.53 -7.48
N ALA A 91 14.36 -3.46 -8.24
CA ALA A 91 14.53 -2.46 -9.31
C ALA A 91 13.42 -2.51 -10.37
N ASN A 92 12.90 -3.72 -10.64
CA ASN A 92 11.77 -3.95 -11.54
C ASN A 92 10.70 -4.74 -10.79
N SER A 93 9.94 -4.05 -9.94
CA SER A 93 8.97 -4.68 -9.04
C SER A 93 7.64 -3.95 -8.98
N THR A 94 6.59 -4.70 -8.62
CA THR A 94 5.29 -4.15 -8.23
C THR A 94 5.05 -4.53 -6.78
N LEU A 95 4.89 -3.53 -5.92
CA LEU A 95 4.67 -3.71 -4.48
C LEU A 95 3.26 -3.25 -4.13
N GLN A 96 2.56 -4.06 -3.33
CA GLN A 96 1.25 -3.71 -2.78
C GLN A 96 1.35 -3.57 -1.27
N GLY A 97 0.86 -2.46 -0.75
CA GLY A 97 0.95 -2.15 0.68
C GLY A 97 -0.17 -1.22 1.11
N LYS A 98 0.00 -0.61 2.28
CA LYS A 98 -0.95 0.37 2.83
C LYS A 98 -0.25 1.65 3.27
N TYR A 99 -0.85 2.78 2.95
CA TYR A 99 -0.57 4.04 3.63
C TYR A 99 -1.47 4.21 4.84
N PHE A 100 -0.88 4.64 5.93
CA PHE A 100 -1.57 4.89 7.19
C PHE A 100 -0.89 6.06 7.90
N SER A 101 -1.66 6.79 8.70
CA SER A 101 -1.13 7.85 9.55
C SER A 101 -0.78 7.28 10.92
N ASN A 102 0.29 7.79 11.53
CA ASN A 102 0.54 7.52 12.94
C ASN A 102 -0.41 8.36 13.80
N ALA A 103 -1.09 7.74 14.77
CA ALA A 103 -2.01 8.45 15.67
C ALA A 103 -1.31 9.50 16.57
N ARG A 104 0.01 9.61 16.53
CA ARG A 104 0.82 10.62 17.24
C ARG A 104 1.04 11.93 16.44
N GLY A 105 0.38 12.11 15.29
CA GLY A 105 0.75 13.13 14.28
C GLY A 105 -0.30 14.20 13.93
N ILE A 106 -1.24 14.54 14.83
CA ILE A 106 -1.85 15.88 14.83
C ILE A 106 -1.32 16.64 16.05
N SER A 107 -0.01 16.82 16.13
CA SER A 107 0.58 17.93 16.88
C SER A 107 1.06 18.95 15.85
N ASN A 108 0.34 20.07 15.77
CA ASN A 108 0.89 21.28 15.17
C ASN A 108 2.10 21.67 16.01
N ASN A 109 3.30 21.37 15.55
CA ASN A 109 4.51 21.91 16.14
C ASN A 109 4.62 23.39 15.71
N LYS A 110 3.86 24.26 16.37
CA LYS A 110 4.33 25.61 16.68
C LYS A 110 4.81 25.54 18.12
N TRP A 111 6.11 25.66 18.34
CA TRP A 111 6.76 26.36 19.46
C TRP A 111 8.26 26.42 19.12
N GLY A 112 8.61 27.44 18.34
CA GLY A 112 9.93 28.06 18.39
C GLY A 112 9.69 29.45 18.95
N GLU A 113 9.97 29.58 20.25
CA GLU A 113 10.34 30.74 21.08
C GLU A 113 10.14 30.36 22.55
#